data_AF-A0A9X4HMX6-F1
#
_entry.id   AF-A0A9X4HMX6-F1
#
_cell.length_a   1.000
_cell.length_b   1.000
_cell.length_c   1.000
_cell.angle_alpha   90.00
_cell.angle_beta   90.00
_cell.angle_gamma   90.00
#
_symmetry.space_group_name_H-M   'P 1'
#
loop_
_entity.id
_entity.type
_entity.pdbx_description
1 polymer ?
#
loop_
_entity_poly.entity_id
_entity_poly.type
_entity_poly.pdbx_seq_one_letter_code
_entity_poly.pdbx_strand_id
1 'polypeptide(L)'
;MLLIDGRILGGDAFFHYLGSYSPADGRWKGEMLNLEHTPAKGENPVFGGLEVGIGVSRSCTEDSGELEGIALAGKRSLRLAASLKLMRRA
;
A
#
# COMPACT_ATOMS: atom_id res chain seq x y z
N MET A 1 -4.97 4.81 5.49
CA MET A 1 -4.21 5.35 4.35
C MET A 1 -4.79 6.70 3.95
N LEU A 2 -3.93 7.67 3.68
CA LEU A 2 -4.24 9.01 3.18
C LEU A 2 -3.71 9.13 1.75
N LEU A 3 -4.56 9.66 0.86
CA LEU A 3 -4.25 9.95 -0.52
C LEU A 3 -4.44 11.44 -0.74
N ILE A 4 -3.36 12.17 -1.02
CA ILE A 4 -3.39 13.62 -1.15
C ILE A 4 -2.31 14.06 -2.13
N ASP A 5 -2.67 14.88 -3.12
CA ASP A 5 -1.73 15.48 -4.08
C ASP A 5 -0.74 14.48 -4.71
N GLY A 6 -1.25 13.32 -5.15
CA GLY A 6 -0.43 12.27 -5.76
C GLY A 6 0.47 11.51 -4.76
N ARG A 7 0.28 11.67 -3.45
CA ARG A 7 1.04 10.98 -2.40
C ARG A 7 0.20 9.95 -1.66
N ILE A 8 0.83 8.82 -1.36
CA ILE A 8 0.29 7.78 -0.49
C ILE A 8 1.02 7.86 0.84
N LEU A 9 0.27 8.07 1.92
CA LEU A 9 0.79 8.03 3.28
C LEU A 9 -0.05 7.04 4.09
N GLY A 10 0.57 6.18 4.88
CA GLY A 10 -0.17 5.23 5.68
C GLY A 10 0.69 4.42 6.61
N GLY A 11 0.05 3.46 7.25
CA GLY A 11 0.70 2.51 8.12
C GLY A 11 -0.32 1.74 8.94
N ASP A 12 0.21 0.83 9.73
CA ASP A 12 -0.50 -0.01 10.70
C ASP A 12 0.35 -0.12 11.99
N ALA A 13 0.11 -1.16 12.80
CA ALA A 13 0.84 -1.37 14.05
C ALA A 13 2.34 -1.69 13.87
N PHE A 14 2.75 -2.11 12.68
CA PHE A 14 4.09 -2.62 12.40
C PHE A 14 4.82 -1.86 11.27
N PHE A 15 4.07 -1.36 10.30
CA PHE A 15 4.60 -0.79 9.07
C PHE A 15 4.13 0.64 8.83
N HIS A 16 4.98 1.45 8.21
CA HIS A 16 4.55 2.68 7.53
C HIS A 16 4.67 2.52 6.02
N TYR A 17 3.79 3.21 5.30
CA TYR A 17 3.72 3.21 3.84
C TYR A 17 3.95 4.62 3.32
N LEU A 18 4.90 4.75 2.40
CA LEU A 18 5.19 6.00 1.70
C LEU A 18 5.20 5.71 0.20
N GLY A 19 4.46 6.49 -0.56
CA GLY A 19 4.34 6.24 -1.98
C GLY A 19 3.84 7.42 -2.78
N SER A 20 3.73 7.20 -4.07
CA SER A 20 3.15 8.14 -5.02
C SER A 20 2.12 7.44 -5.90
N TYR A 21 1.18 8.21 -6.42
CA TYR A 21 0.20 7.73 -7.37
C TYR A 21 -0.13 8.78 -8.42
N SER A 22 -0.54 8.30 -9.59
CA SER A 22 -1.00 9.11 -10.70
C SER A 22 -2.25 8.52 -11.34
N PRO A 23 -3.11 9.35 -11.95
CA PRO A 23 -4.24 8.87 -12.74
C PRO A 23 -3.75 8.00 -13.91
N ALA A 24 -4.49 6.94 -14.21
CA ALA A 24 -4.23 6.04 -15.32
C ALA A 24 -5.55 5.40 -15.79
N ASP A 25 -6.11 5.90 -16.91
CA ASP A 25 -7.24 5.30 -17.63
C ASP A 25 -8.44 4.89 -16.75
N GLY A 26 -8.97 5.84 -15.98
CA GLY A 26 -10.12 5.60 -15.08
C GLY A 26 -9.77 4.81 -13.81
N ARG A 27 -8.50 4.46 -13.62
CA ARG A 27 -7.90 3.96 -12.39
C ARG A 27 -6.80 4.92 -11.93
N TRP A 28 -6.15 4.62 -10.83
CA TRP A 28 -4.84 5.18 -10.54
C TRP A 28 -3.81 4.08 -10.32
N LYS A 29 -2.58 4.34 -10.75
CA LYS A 29 -1.43 3.48 -10.53
C LYS A 29 -0.48 4.20 -9.60
N GLY A 30 0.27 3.44 -8.83
CA GLY A 30 1.25 4.00 -7.92
C GLY A 30 2.28 2.99 -7.51
N GLU A 31 3.21 3.46 -6.71
CA GLU A 31 4.19 2.64 -6.03
C GLU A 31 4.31 3.11 -4.58
N MET A 32 4.55 2.18 -3.67
CA MET A 32 4.80 2.49 -2.28
C MET A 32 5.89 1.60 -1.71
N LEU A 33 6.66 2.16 -0.79
CA LEU A 33 7.54 1.42 0.09
C LEU A 33 6.77 0.97 1.32
N ASN A 34 7.02 -0.26 1.73
CA ASN A 34 6.57 -0.83 2.98
C ASN A 34 7.78 -0.96 3.90
N LEU A 35 7.77 -0.21 5.00
CA LEU A 35 8.88 -0.12 5.94
C LEU A 35 8.44 -0.56 7.33
N GLU A 36 9.10 -1.58 7.87
CA GLU A 36 8.87 -2.05 9.23
C GLU A 36 9.48 -1.04 10.23
N HIS A 37 8.65 -0.49 11.11
CA HIS A 37 9.10 0.35 12.24
C HIS A 37 8.98 -0.37 13.58
N THR A 38 8.15 -1.41 13.65
CA THR A 38 7.99 -2.24 14.83
C THR A 38 8.11 -3.70 14.40
N PRO A 39 9.09 -4.46 14.92
CA PRO A 39 9.28 -5.85 14.53
C PRO A 39 8.01 -6.67 14.75
N ALA A 40 7.48 -7.29 13.70
CA ALA A 40 6.35 -8.22 13.78
C ALA A 40 6.81 -9.58 14.37
N LYS A 41 7.28 -9.59 15.63
CA LYS A 41 7.75 -10.80 16.32
C LYS A 41 6.55 -11.66 16.74
N GLY A 42 6.25 -12.72 15.99
CA GLY A 42 5.25 -13.72 16.34
C GLY A 42 4.08 -13.81 15.37
N GLU A 43 3.81 -12.73 14.64
CA GLU A 43 3.00 -12.76 13.41
C GLU A 43 3.97 -13.01 12.24
N ASN A 44 3.59 -13.82 11.26
CA ASN A 44 4.47 -14.17 10.13
C ASN A 44 4.95 -12.87 9.45
N PRO A 45 6.25 -12.49 9.56
CA PRO A 45 6.68 -11.18 9.10
C PRO A 45 6.68 -11.22 7.58
N VAL A 46 5.62 -10.69 6.96
CA VAL A 46 5.31 -10.81 5.53
C VAL A 46 6.53 -10.47 4.66
N PHE A 47 7.38 -9.54 5.12
CA PHE A 47 8.61 -9.11 4.45
C PHE A 47 9.89 -9.34 5.26
N GLY A 48 9.83 -9.99 6.43
CA GLY A 48 11.01 -10.34 7.22
C GLY A 48 11.87 -9.16 7.67
N GLY A 49 11.26 -7.99 7.93
CA GLY A 49 11.95 -6.75 8.30
C GLY A 49 12.72 -6.06 7.16
N LEU A 50 12.48 -6.48 5.92
CA LEU A 50 13.03 -5.81 4.74
C LEU A 50 12.13 -4.65 4.32
N GLU A 51 12.76 -3.57 3.85
CA GLU A 51 12.07 -2.57 3.03
C GLU A 51 11.66 -3.21 1.71
N VAL A 52 10.36 -3.14 1.39
CA VAL A 52 9.81 -3.76 0.19
C VAL A 52 9.03 -2.75 -0.64
N GLY A 53 9.40 -2.64 -1.90
CA GLY A 53 8.65 -1.89 -2.91
C GLY A 53 7.42 -2.66 -3.36
N ILE A 54 6.30 -1.95 -3.48
CA ILE A 54 5.00 -2.46 -3.90
C ILE A 54 4.49 -1.60 -5.05
N GLY A 55 4.35 -2.21 -6.23
CA GLY A 55 3.59 -1.61 -7.32
C GLY A 55 2.10 -1.80 -7.07
N VAL A 56 1.31 -0.74 -7.12
CA VAL A 56 -0.13 -0.76 -6.84
C VAL A 56 -0.96 -0.24 -7.99
N SER A 57 -2.15 -0.81 -8.14
CA SER A 57 -3.22 -0.27 -8.97
C SER A 57 -4.50 -0.27 -8.16
N ARG A 58 -5.31 0.77 -8.31
CA ARG A 58 -6.53 0.92 -7.54
C ARG A 58 -7.70 1.37 -8.39
N SER A 59 -8.88 0.87 -8.06
CA SER A 59 -10.17 1.45 -8.45
C SER A 59 -10.83 2.10 -7.24
N CYS A 60 -11.43 3.27 -7.42
CA CYS A 60 -12.17 3.96 -6.36
C CYS A 60 -13.62 4.19 -6.79
N THR A 61 -14.54 4.08 -5.83
CA THR A 61 -15.88 4.69 -5.90
C THR A 61 -15.88 6.01 -5.11
N GLU A 62 -17.04 6.65 -4.95
CA GLU A 62 -17.14 7.87 -4.16
C GLU A 62 -16.78 7.68 -2.67
N ASP A 63 -16.96 6.47 -2.14
CA ASP A 63 -16.92 6.14 -0.72
C ASP A 63 -16.03 4.92 -0.37
N SER A 64 -15.51 4.22 -1.38
CA SER A 64 -14.66 3.04 -1.18
C SER A 64 -13.64 2.87 -2.31
N GLY A 65 -12.86 1.80 -2.27
CA GLY A 65 -12.05 1.38 -3.41
C GLY A 65 -11.22 0.15 -3.12
N GLU A 66 -10.82 -0.55 -4.19
CA GLU A 66 -10.07 -1.79 -4.13
C GLU A 66 -8.64 -1.55 -4.62
N LEU A 67 -7.66 -1.92 -3.81
CA LEU A 67 -6.24 -1.85 -4.12
C LEU A 67 -5.70 -3.24 -4.38
N GLU A 68 -5.07 -3.41 -5.53
CA GLU A 68 -4.26 -4.58 -5.86
C GLU A 68 -2.79 -4.17 -5.92
N GLY A 69 -1.91 -4.98 -5.34
CA GLY A 69 -0.48 -4.71 -5.32
C GLY A 69 0.37 -5.95 -5.54
N ILE A 70 1.57 -5.73 -6.06
CA ILE A 70 2.62 -6.75 -6.16
C ILE A 70 3.84 -6.23 -5.41
N ALA A 71 4.23 -6.98 -4.38
CA ALA A 71 5.40 -6.70 -3.56
C ALA A 71 6.55 -7.62 -3.97
N LEU A 72 7.73 -7.05 -4.21
CA LEU A 72 8.93 -7.80 -4.59
C LEU A 72 9.85 -7.96 -3.37
N ALA A 73 9.75 -9.11 -2.71
CA ALA A 73 10.52 -9.44 -1.51
C ALA A 73 11.65 -10.42 -1.84
N GLY A 74 12.84 -9.89 -2.15
CA GLY A 74 13.98 -10.69 -2.59
C GLY A 74 13.67 -11.45 -3.88
N LYS A 75 13.64 -12.79 -3.83
CA LYS A 75 13.33 -13.66 -4.98
C LYS A 75 11.85 -14.02 -5.09
N ARG A 76 10.99 -13.47 -4.23
CA ARG A 76 9.56 -13.80 -4.17
C ARG A 76 8.73 -12.60 -4.61
N SER A 77 7.64 -12.88 -5.31
CA SER A 77 6.59 -11.92 -5.60
C SER A 77 5.37 -12.27 -4.75
N LEU A 78 4.84 -11.28 -4.04
CA LEU A 78 3.68 -11.42 -3.17
C LEU A 78 2.54 -10.57 -3.73
N ARG A 79 1.39 -11.19 -3.99
CA ARG A 79 0.18 -10.46 -4.35
C ARG A 79 -0.50 -9.96 -3.09
N LEU A 80 -0.87 -8.70 -3.10
CA LEU A 80 -1.62 -8.01 -2.05
C LEU A 80 -2.96 -7.56 -2.62
N ALA A 81 -3.99 -7.64 -1.79
CA ALA A 81 -5.30 -7.08 -2.07
C ALA A 81 -5.82 -6.40 -0.80
N ALA A 82 -6.42 -5.22 -0.94
CA ALA A 82 -6.99 -4.48 0.17
C ALA A 82 -8.25 -3.73 -0.26
N SER A 83 -9.31 -3.90 0.52
CA SER A 83 -10.53 -3.10 0.41
C SER A 83 -10.42 -1.89 1.33
N LEU A 84 -10.73 -0.72 0.79
CA LEU A 84 -10.53 0.56 1.47
C LEU A 84 -11.85 1.29 1.57
N LYS A 85 -12.14 1.80 2.76
CA LYS A 85 -13.31 2.63 3.05
C LYS A 85 -12.89 4.09 3.21
N LEU A 86 -13.64 5.01 2.60
CA LEU A 86 -13.45 6.43 2.81
C LEU A 86 -13.88 6.79 4.24
N MET A 87 -12.92 7.27 5.03
CA MET A 87 -13.18 7.73 6.40
C MET A 87 -13.48 9.22 6.45
N ARG A 88 -12.74 10.02 5.67
CA ARG A 88 -12.84 11.48 5.64
C ARG A 88 -12.28 12.02 4.32
N ARG A 89 -12.90 13.07 3.78
CA ARG A 89 -12.35 13.88 2.68
C ARG A 89 -11.40 14.95 3.24
N ALA A 90 -10.29 15.18 2.54
CA ALA A 90 -9.37 16.27 2.87
C ALA A 90 -10.08 17.63 2.81
#